data_AF-A0A843TLI9-F1
#
_entry.id   AF-A0A843TLI9-F1
#
_cell.length_a   1.000
_cell.length_b   1.000
_cell.length_c   1.000
_cell.angle_alpha   90.00
_cell.angle_beta   90.00
_cell.angle_gamma   90.00
#
_symmetry.space_group_name_H-M   'P 1'
#
loop_
_entity.id
_entity.type
_entity.pdbx_description
1 polymer ?
#
loop_
_entity_poly.entity_id
_entity_poly.type
_entity_poly.pdbx_seq_one_letter_code
_entity_poly.pdbx_strand_id
1 'polypeptide(L)'
;MFRQLQLHIHLCLLNLAPAPASVPRLRLFSLKRPGGKGAHLSPSSSATADGVPRPWFGLHSWRESPLNENRTWGADGPQHSPPDPSSSNATYGSGDPALDAVSSLAEFGALVLSTPDPMAKARVSHVAFARWLRRKVPVGEFRPPDRPARPSKPPLVSMRDVPAPKNSGLPLNAYMLHNLAHVELNAIDLAWDTVVRFSPLREALGEQFFSDFAHVADEESRHFSWCAQRLAELGCR
;
A
#
# COMPACT_ATOMS: atom_id res chain seq x y z
N MET A 1 -4.90 -10.70 13.63
CA MET A 1 -4.19 -9.96 12.58
C MET A 1 -3.17 -8.92 13.11
N PHE A 2 -3.37 -8.30 14.28
CA PHE A 2 -2.54 -7.17 14.77
C PHE A 2 -1.26 -7.50 15.58
N ARG A 3 -0.72 -8.73 15.54
CA ARG A 3 0.36 -9.14 16.49
C ARG A 3 1.74 -9.41 15.88
N GLN A 4 2.04 -8.92 14.68
CA GLN A 4 3.36 -9.18 14.10
C GLN A 4 3.88 -7.94 13.37
N LEU A 5 4.79 -7.21 14.01
CA LEU A 5 5.53 -6.09 13.43
C LEU A 5 6.97 -6.56 13.22
N GLN A 6 7.47 -6.46 11.98
CA GLN A 6 8.78 -6.98 11.58
C GLN A 6 9.87 -5.93 11.82
N LEU A 7 10.97 -6.35 12.45
CA LEU A 7 12.12 -5.50 12.74
C LEU A 7 13.07 -5.41 11.55
N HIS A 8 13.29 -4.23 10.97
CA HIS A 8 14.42 -4.01 10.04
C HIS A 8 15.60 -3.29 10.68
N ILE A 9 15.59 -3.18 12.00
CA ILE A 9 16.45 -2.24 12.70
C ILE A 9 17.89 -2.77 12.85
N HIS A 10 18.11 -4.08 12.87
CA HIS A 10 19.45 -4.64 13.09
C HIS A 10 20.24 -5.02 11.83
N LEU A 11 19.59 -5.12 10.66
CA LEU A 11 20.23 -5.55 9.40
C LEU A 11 20.72 -4.39 8.52
N CYS A 12 20.17 -3.18 8.67
CA CYS A 12 20.67 -1.99 7.98
C CYS A 12 22.10 -1.57 8.41
N LEU A 13 22.59 -2.02 9.57
CA LEU A 13 23.95 -1.70 10.03
C LEU A 13 25.06 -2.51 9.34
N LEU A 14 24.74 -3.63 8.66
CA LEU A 14 25.75 -4.52 8.09
C LEU A 14 25.97 -4.33 6.57
N ASN A 15 25.27 -3.42 5.92
CA ASN A 15 25.39 -3.16 4.47
C ASN A 15 25.31 -1.67 4.11
N LEU A 16 25.88 -0.79 4.93
CA LEU A 16 26.17 0.58 4.52
C LEU A 16 27.29 0.55 3.46
N ALA A 17 26.91 0.39 2.19
CA ALA A 17 27.76 0.82 1.09
C ALA A 17 27.96 2.36 1.19
N PRO A 18 29.14 2.90 0.83
CA PRO A 18 29.36 4.34 0.89
C PRO A 18 28.31 5.06 0.05
N ALA A 19 27.69 6.09 0.63
CA ALA A 19 26.65 6.88 0.00
C ALA A 19 27.16 7.46 -1.35
N PRO A 20 26.40 7.34 -2.46
CA PRO A 20 26.71 8.10 -3.65
C PRO A 20 26.60 9.60 -3.35
N ALA A 21 27.55 10.37 -3.88
CA ALA A 21 27.58 11.81 -3.73
C ALA A 21 26.30 12.44 -4.31
N SER A 22 25.77 13.44 -3.59
CA SER A 22 24.73 14.37 -4.03
C SER A 22 23.28 13.89 -3.90
N VAL A 23 22.78 13.77 -2.67
CA VAL A 23 21.33 13.86 -2.42
C VAL A 23 20.96 15.35 -2.41
N PRO A 24 20.12 15.86 -3.32
CA PRO A 24 19.64 17.23 -3.24
C PRO A 24 18.84 17.41 -1.95
N ARG A 25 19.23 18.42 -1.17
CA ARG A 25 18.58 18.80 0.09
C ARG A 25 17.17 19.30 -0.23
N LEU A 26 16.14 18.51 0.10
CA LEU A 26 14.75 18.98 0.05
C LEU A 26 14.65 20.26 0.89
N ARG A 27 14.29 21.38 0.25
CA ARG A 27 14.01 22.63 0.96
C ARG A 27 12.74 22.40 1.78
N LEU A 28 12.87 22.47 3.10
CA LEU A 28 11.72 22.59 3.99
C LEU A 28 10.95 23.85 3.58
N PHE A 29 9.74 23.69 3.05
CA PHE A 29 8.84 24.81 2.88
C PHE A 29 8.47 25.34 4.27
N SER A 30 8.89 26.57 4.56
CA SER A 30 8.46 27.29 5.76
C SER A 30 7.00 27.70 5.59
N LEU A 31 6.09 26.88 6.13
CA LEU A 31 4.68 27.24 6.26
C LEU A 31 4.56 28.36 7.30
N LYS A 32 4.42 29.59 6.80
CA LYS A 32 4.09 30.77 7.59
C LYS A 32 2.73 30.54 8.26
N ARG A 33 2.69 30.44 9.59
CA ARG A 33 1.44 30.33 10.35
C ARG A 33 0.60 31.59 10.10
N PRO A 34 -0.64 31.49 9.57
CA PRO A 34 -1.56 32.61 9.62
C PRO A 34 -2.05 32.77 11.06
N GLY A 35 -1.81 33.95 11.63
CA GLY A 35 -2.36 34.34 12.93
C GLY A 35 -3.87 34.49 12.83
N GLY A 36 -4.61 33.57 13.46
CA GLY A 36 -6.06 33.63 13.63
C GLY A 36 -6.38 33.46 15.11
N LYS A 37 -7.12 34.42 15.66
CA LYS A 37 -7.58 34.44 17.06
C LYS A 37 -8.39 33.18 17.39
N GLY A 38 -8.19 32.66 18.60
CA GLY A 38 -8.78 31.41 19.06
C GLY A 38 -10.30 31.37 18.92
N ALA A 39 -10.78 30.50 18.03
CA ALA A 39 -12.17 30.05 18.03
C ALA A 39 -12.24 28.77 18.88
N HIS A 40 -13.09 28.80 19.88
CA HIS A 40 -13.45 27.67 20.72
C HIS A 40 -13.97 26.53 19.83
N LEU A 41 -13.21 25.44 19.71
CA LEU A 41 -13.61 24.23 18.99
C LEU A 41 -14.69 23.51 19.80
N SER A 42 -15.96 23.84 19.52
CA SER A 42 -17.07 22.98 19.92
C SER A 42 -17.01 21.68 19.11
N PRO A 43 -17.31 20.51 19.71
CA PRO A 43 -17.34 19.26 18.97
C PRO A 43 -18.52 19.32 17.99
N SER A 44 -18.22 19.31 16.69
CA SER A 44 -19.24 19.11 15.67
C SER A 44 -19.72 17.66 15.74
N SER A 45 -20.76 17.42 16.54
CA SER A 45 -21.56 16.20 16.46
C SER A 45 -22.24 16.17 15.09
N SER A 46 -21.68 15.41 14.15
CA SER A 46 -22.39 15.00 12.94
C SER A 46 -23.37 13.89 13.28
N ALA A 47 -24.44 14.25 14.00
CA ALA A 47 -25.62 13.41 14.16
C ALA A 47 -26.70 13.94 13.22
N THR A 48 -26.99 13.20 12.15
CA THR A 48 -28.08 13.53 11.23
C THR A 48 -29.40 13.02 11.78
N ALA A 49 -30.46 13.81 11.64
CA ALA A 49 -31.78 13.62 12.23
C ALA A 49 -32.52 12.33 11.81
N ASP A 50 -32.06 11.60 10.78
CA ASP A 50 -32.79 10.46 10.19
C ASP A 50 -32.13 9.08 10.38
N GLY A 51 -31.03 8.97 11.14
CA GLY A 51 -30.37 7.68 11.39
C GLY A 51 -29.74 6.99 10.16
N VAL A 52 -29.93 7.53 8.96
CA VAL A 52 -29.29 7.06 7.73
C VAL A 52 -27.85 7.59 7.68
N PRO A 53 -26.83 6.72 7.64
CA PRO A 53 -25.45 7.15 7.47
C PRO A 53 -25.30 7.89 6.15
N ARG A 54 -24.82 9.15 6.19
CA ARG A 54 -24.49 9.89 4.97
C ARG A 54 -23.17 9.38 4.41
N PRO A 55 -23.10 9.01 3.12
CA PRO A 55 -21.82 8.65 2.48
C PRO A 55 -20.83 9.82 2.55
N TRP A 56 -19.54 9.50 2.59
CA TRP A 56 -18.48 10.50 2.44
C TRP A 56 -18.64 11.23 1.09
N PHE A 57 -18.61 12.56 1.09
CA PHE A 57 -18.85 13.39 -0.10
C PHE A 57 -17.93 13.04 -1.28
N GLY A 58 -16.69 12.61 -1.01
CA GLY A 58 -15.73 12.22 -2.04
C GLY A 58 -15.86 10.79 -2.55
N LEU A 59 -16.77 9.96 -2.00
CA LEU A 59 -16.82 8.52 -2.28
C LEU A 59 -17.05 8.21 -3.75
N HIS A 60 -17.95 8.95 -4.40
CA HIS A 60 -18.25 8.73 -5.81
C HIS A 60 -17.07 9.09 -6.70
N SER A 61 -16.49 10.28 -6.49
CA SER A 61 -15.29 10.74 -7.20
C SER A 61 -14.10 9.78 -7.00
N TRP A 62 -13.91 9.26 -5.79
CA TRP A 62 -12.89 8.27 -5.50
C TRP A 62 -13.14 6.94 -6.25
N ARG A 63 -14.37 6.44 -6.26
CA ARG A 63 -14.74 5.21 -7.00
C ARG A 63 -14.59 5.35 -8.52
N GLU A 64 -14.84 6.54 -9.06
CA GLU A 64 -14.73 6.82 -10.49
C GLU A 64 -13.33 7.25 -10.92
N SER A 65 -12.41 7.42 -9.97
CA SER A 65 -11.05 7.83 -10.29
C SER A 65 -10.38 6.81 -11.20
N PRO A 66 -9.67 7.26 -12.25
CA PRO A 66 -8.98 6.36 -13.17
C PRO A 66 -7.83 5.66 -12.45
N LEU A 67 -7.32 4.59 -13.06
CA LEU A 67 -6.15 3.90 -12.56
C LEU A 67 -4.98 4.88 -12.41
N ASN A 68 -4.48 5.03 -11.19
CA ASN A 68 -3.40 5.97 -10.87
C ASN A 68 -2.04 5.31 -11.11
N GLU A 69 -1.39 5.63 -12.23
CA GLU A 69 -0.11 5.03 -12.61
C GLU A 69 1.13 5.66 -11.97
N ASN A 70 0.97 6.56 -10.98
CA ASN A 70 2.09 7.19 -10.29
C ASN A 70 2.81 6.22 -9.35
N ARG A 71 3.56 5.25 -9.90
CA ARG A 71 4.19 4.16 -9.12
C ARG A 71 5.56 4.53 -8.55
N THR A 72 6.12 5.69 -8.90
CA THR A 72 7.42 6.18 -8.39
C THR A 72 7.33 7.61 -7.88
N TRP A 73 8.26 8.00 -7.01
CA TRP A 73 8.40 9.37 -6.54
C TRP A 73 9.55 10.06 -7.28
N GLY A 74 9.24 11.07 -8.09
CA GLY A 74 10.19 11.87 -8.85
C GLY A 74 10.73 13.09 -8.08
N ALA A 75 11.40 13.99 -8.80
CA ALA A 75 11.96 15.22 -8.22
C ALA A 75 10.88 16.15 -7.63
N ASP A 76 9.72 16.24 -8.29
CA ASP A 76 8.64 17.17 -7.95
C ASP A 76 7.42 16.49 -7.31
N GLY A 77 7.43 15.17 -7.14
CA GLY A 77 6.31 14.40 -6.56
C GLY A 77 6.08 13.06 -7.23
N PRO A 78 4.92 12.41 -6.97
CA PRO A 78 4.54 11.17 -7.64
C PRO A 78 4.54 11.31 -9.16
N GLN A 79 5.12 10.34 -9.84
CA GLN A 79 5.18 10.29 -11.30
C GLN A 79 4.93 8.88 -11.82
N HIS A 80 4.48 8.81 -13.06
CA HIS A 80 4.36 7.55 -13.79
C HIS A 80 5.73 6.86 -13.84
N SER A 81 5.76 5.55 -13.64
CA SER A 81 6.99 4.81 -13.89
C SER A 81 7.37 4.97 -15.36
N PRO A 82 8.65 5.25 -15.68
CA PRO A 82 9.08 5.18 -17.07
C PRO A 82 8.79 3.77 -17.60
N PRO A 83 8.23 3.64 -18.82
CA PRO A 83 8.02 2.34 -19.43
C PRO A 83 9.36 1.62 -19.50
N ASP A 84 9.38 0.35 -19.08
CA ASP A 84 10.58 -0.47 -19.19
C ASP A 84 11.00 -0.49 -20.67
N PRO A 85 12.22 -0.02 -21.02
CA PRO A 85 12.67 0.01 -22.41
C PRO A 85 12.76 -1.39 -23.04
N SER A 86 12.68 -2.46 -22.26
CA SER A 86 12.56 -3.85 -22.75
C SER A 86 11.14 -4.26 -23.16
N SER A 87 10.10 -3.48 -22.82
CA SER A 87 8.67 -3.80 -23.04
C SER A 87 8.10 -3.19 -24.33
N SER A 88 8.83 -3.24 -25.44
CA SER A 88 8.39 -2.62 -26.71
C SER A 88 7.32 -3.40 -27.49
N ASN A 89 6.76 -4.51 -26.97
CA ASN A 89 5.73 -5.31 -27.67
C ASN A 89 4.80 -6.12 -26.73
N ALA A 90 4.30 -5.54 -25.63
CA ALA A 90 3.37 -6.25 -24.74
C ALA A 90 1.90 -6.11 -25.20
N THR A 91 1.45 -7.05 -26.02
CA THR A 91 0.04 -7.32 -26.31
C THR A 91 -0.73 -7.64 -25.02
N TYR A 92 -1.42 -6.66 -24.40
CA TYR A 92 -2.51 -6.77 -23.40
C TYR A 92 -2.46 -7.85 -22.28
N GLY A 93 -1.34 -8.56 -22.10
CA GLY A 93 -1.07 -9.56 -21.08
C GLY A 93 -0.04 -9.02 -20.10
N SER A 94 -0.02 -9.57 -18.89
CA SER A 94 0.88 -9.10 -17.84
C SER A 94 2.37 -9.41 -18.09
N GLY A 95 2.67 -10.13 -19.19
CA GLY A 95 3.98 -10.71 -19.48
C GLY A 95 4.32 -11.91 -18.60
N ASP A 96 3.46 -12.23 -17.63
CA ASP A 96 3.61 -13.31 -16.66
C ASP A 96 2.46 -14.32 -16.85
N PRO A 97 2.74 -15.50 -17.43
CA PRO A 97 1.70 -16.49 -17.73
C PRO A 97 0.97 -16.99 -16.48
N ALA A 98 1.60 -16.91 -15.30
CA ALA A 98 0.96 -17.28 -14.05
C ALA A 98 -0.12 -16.25 -13.66
N LEU A 99 0.13 -14.96 -13.88
CA LEU A 99 -0.86 -13.90 -13.65
C LEU A 99 -1.95 -13.93 -14.72
N ASP A 100 -1.64 -14.30 -15.95
CA ASP A 100 -2.61 -14.44 -17.04
C ASP A 100 -3.61 -15.59 -16.81
N ALA A 101 -3.22 -16.62 -16.05
CA ALA A 101 -4.10 -17.74 -15.67
C ALA A 101 -5.12 -17.40 -14.57
N VAL A 102 -4.91 -16.32 -13.81
CA VAL A 102 -5.79 -15.92 -12.71
C VAL A 102 -7.14 -15.45 -13.24
N SER A 103 -8.20 -16.08 -12.75
CA SER A 103 -9.54 -16.04 -13.33
C SER A 103 -10.55 -15.19 -12.53
N SER A 104 -10.21 -14.79 -11.31
CA SER A 104 -11.11 -14.01 -10.44
C SER A 104 -10.38 -13.05 -9.50
N LEU A 105 -11.11 -12.06 -8.98
CA LEU A 105 -10.58 -11.11 -8.01
C LEU A 105 -10.18 -11.78 -6.69
N ALA A 106 -10.96 -12.76 -6.22
CA ALA A 106 -10.63 -13.54 -5.03
C ALA A 106 -9.36 -14.38 -5.22
N GLU A 107 -9.17 -14.97 -6.40
CA GLU A 107 -7.93 -15.70 -6.72
C GLU A 107 -6.71 -14.75 -6.77
N PHE A 108 -6.87 -13.56 -7.35
CA PHE A 108 -5.84 -12.51 -7.28
C PHE A 108 -5.51 -12.14 -5.83
N GLY A 109 -6.52 -11.92 -4.99
CA GLY A 109 -6.30 -11.61 -3.59
C GLY A 109 -5.53 -12.72 -2.87
N ALA A 110 -5.83 -13.98 -3.14
CA ALA A 110 -5.11 -15.11 -2.55
C ALA A 110 -3.65 -15.19 -3.03
N LEU A 111 -3.40 -14.86 -4.30
CA LEU A 111 -2.05 -14.75 -4.86
C LEU A 111 -1.26 -13.61 -4.20
N VAL A 112 -1.86 -12.42 -4.04
CA VAL A 112 -1.23 -11.28 -3.34
C VAL A 112 -0.88 -11.68 -1.90
N LEU A 113 -1.84 -12.27 -1.18
CA LEU A 113 -1.63 -12.72 0.20
C LEU A 113 -0.58 -13.83 0.31
N SER A 114 -0.38 -14.62 -0.73
CA SER A 114 0.65 -15.68 -0.76
C SER A 114 2.02 -15.17 -1.22
N THR A 115 2.13 -13.92 -1.68
CA THR A 115 3.39 -13.33 -2.14
C THR A 115 4.21 -12.82 -0.95
N PRO A 116 5.41 -13.38 -0.67
CA PRO A 116 6.18 -13.01 0.51
C PRO A 116 6.94 -11.70 0.34
N ASP A 117 7.48 -11.43 -0.86
CA ASP A 117 8.25 -10.22 -1.12
C ASP A 117 7.34 -8.98 -1.17
N PRO A 118 7.58 -7.94 -0.34
CA PRO A 118 6.71 -6.78 -0.28
C PRO A 118 6.57 -5.99 -1.59
N MET A 119 7.66 -5.85 -2.37
CA MET A 119 7.62 -5.14 -3.64
C MET A 119 6.86 -5.92 -4.71
N ALA A 120 7.10 -7.24 -4.79
CA ALA A 120 6.33 -8.13 -5.65
C ALA A 120 4.85 -8.14 -5.25
N LYS A 121 4.54 -8.11 -3.95
CA LYS A 121 3.16 -8.04 -3.44
C LYS A 121 2.46 -6.76 -3.93
N ALA A 122 3.10 -5.61 -3.77
CA ALA A 122 2.57 -4.34 -4.28
C ALA A 122 2.39 -4.37 -5.81
N ARG A 123 3.34 -4.94 -6.56
CA ARG A 123 3.22 -5.12 -8.01
C ARG A 123 2.03 -6.00 -8.41
N VAL A 124 1.86 -7.16 -7.77
CA VAL A 124 0.73 -8.06 -8.07
C VAL A 124 -0.60 -7.39 -7.71
N SER A 125 -0.65 -6.62 -6.60
CA SER A 125 -1.81 -5.81 -6.22
C SER A 125 -2.21 -4.83 -7.32
N HIS A 126 -1.25 -4.09 -7.89
CA HIS A 126 -1.51 -3.19 -9.02
C HIS A 126 -2.05 -3.92 -10.26
N VAL A 127 -1.48 -5.09 -10.59
CA VAL A 127 -1.94 -5.91 -11.73
C VAL A 127 -3.37 -6.40 -11.49
N ALA A 128 -3.68 -6.87 -10.29
CA ALA A 128 -4.99 -7.35 -9.90
C ALA A 128 -6.06 -6.25 -10.02
N PHE A 129 -5.78 -5.05 -9.49
CA PHE A 129 -6.72 -3.93 -9.60
C PHE A 129 -6.88 -3.44 -11.05
N ALA A 130 -5.80 -3.40 -11.83
CA ALA A 130 -5.88 -3.08 -13.25
C ALA A 130 -6.73 -4.08 -14.05
N ARG A 131 -6.61 -5.38 -13.74
CA ARG A 131 -7.43 -6.46 -14.31
C ARG A 131 -8.90 -6.30 -13.95
N TRP A 132 -9.19 -5.96 -12.70
CA TRP A 132 -10.52 -5.70 -12.18
C TRP A 132 -11.19 -4.50 -12.86
N LEU A 133 -10.53 -3.34 -12.91
CA LEU A 133 -11.10 -2.13 -13.52
C LEU A 133 -11.40 -2.29 -15.01
N ARG A 134 -10.60 -3.10 -15.70
CA ARG A 134 -10.86 -3.46 -17.11
C ARG A 134 -12.03 -4.43 -17.26
N ARG A 135 -12.74 -4.75 -16.16
CA ARG A 135 -13.89 -5.66 -16.00
C ARG A 135 -13.68 -7.02 -16.65
N LYS A 136 -12.43 -7.51 -16.66
CA LYS A 136 -12.07 -8.77 -17.31
C LYS A 136 -12.24 -9.99 -16.41
N VAL A 137 -12.52 -9.80 -15.12
CA VAL A 137 -12.62 -10.89 -14.15
C VAL A 137 -13.81 -10.68 -13.20
N PRO A 138 -14.56 -11.74 -12.83
CA PRO A 138 -15.57 -11.70 -11.78
C PRO A 138 -14.92 -11.60 -10.39
N VAL A 139 -15.73 -11.33 -9.36
CA VAL A 139 -15.27 -11.43 -7.95
C VAL A 139 -14.77 -12.86 -7.66
N GLY A 140 -15.54 -13.86 -8.08
CA GLY A 140 -15.24 -15.28 -7.87
C GLY A 140 -15.25 -15.68 -6.39
N GLU A 141 -14.72 -16.87 -6.10
CA GLU A 141 -14.47 -17.35 -4.74
C GLU A 141 -13.11 -18.04 -4.71
N PHE A 142 -12.37 -17.85 -3.61
CA PHE A 142 -11.11 -18.54 -3.40
C PHE A 142 -10.85 -18.70 -1.90
N ARG A 143 -10.02 -19.69 -1.52
CA ARG A 143 -9.65 -19.90 -0.13
C ARG A 143 -8.50 -18.97 0.26
N PRO A 144 -8.65 -18.11 1.28
CA PRO A 144 -7.55 -17.29 1.74
C PRO A 144 -6.49 -18.15 2.44
N PRO A 145 -5.20 -17.78 2.38
CA PRO A 145 -4.20 -18.39 3.25
C PRO A 145 -4.50 -18.06 4.73
N ASP A 146 -3.98 -18.87 5.65
CA ASP A 146 -4.22 -18.67 7.09
C ASP A 146 -3.68 -17.31 7.58
N ARG A 147 -2.59 -16.85 6.98
CA ARG A 147 -2.02 -15.52 7.18
C ARG A 147 -1.33 -15.04 5.91
N PRO A 148 -1.23 -13.71 5.70
CA PRO A 148 -0.45 -13.16 4.62
C PRO A 148 1.03 -13.60 4.72
N ALA A 149 1.62 -13.97 3.59
CA ALA A 149 3.01 -14.33 3.48
C ALA A 149 3.91 -13.14 3.81
N ARG A 150 5.09 -13.47 4.34
CA ARG A 150 6.16 -12.56 4.72
C ARG A 150 7.49 -13.15 4.26
N PRO A 151 8.51 -12.33 3.98
CA PRO A 151 9.83 -12.85 3.65
C PRO A 151 10.42 -13.58 4.87
N SER A 152 11.31 -14.53 4.63
CA SER A 152 11.97 -15.32 5.70
C SER A 152 12.82 -14.46 6.64
N LYS A 153 13.23 -13.28 6.17
CA LYS A 153 13.96 -12.28 6.94
C LYS A 153 13.34 -10.90 6.68
N PRO A 154 13.34 -10.02 7.68
CA PRO A 154 13.75 -10.25 9.07
C PRO A 154 12.76 -11.16 9.84
N PRO A 155 13.13 -11.72 11.01
CA PRO A 155 12.17 -12.47 11.82
C PRO A 155 11.03 -11.56 12.30
N LEU A 156 9.83 -12.13 12.38
CA LEU A 156 8.66 -11.48 12.97
C LEU A 156 8.81 -11.43 14.49
N VAL A 157 8.66 -10.23 15.06
CA VAL A 157 8.76 -10.02 16.51
C VAL A 157 7.46 -9.44 17.06
N SER A 158 7.31 -9.46 18.38
CA SER A 158 6.16 -8.82 19.01
C SER A 158 6.35 -7.31 19.04
N MET A 159 5.25 -6.55 19.14
CA MET A 159 5.30 -5.09 19.23
C MET A 159 6.17 -4.58 20.40
N ARG A 160 6.28 -5.36 21.49
CA ARG A 160 7.10 -5.03 22.66
C ARG A 160 8.59 -5.14 22.38
N ASP A 161 8.95 -5.98 21.41
CA ASP A 161 10.34 -6.25 21.03
C ASP A 161 10.80 -5.29 19.92
N VAL A 162 9.94 -4.37 19.47
CA VAL A 162 10.31 -3.33 18.51
C VAL A 162 11.15 -2.25 19.21
N PRO A 163 12.43 -2.04 18.85
CA PRO A 163 13.25 -1.00 19.45
C PRO A 163 12.63 0.38 19.28
N ALA A 164 12.68 1.17 20.33
CA ALA A 164 12.35 2.58 20.27
C ALA A 164 13.26 3.32 19.25
N PRO A 165 12.82 4.44 18.65
CA PRO A 165 13.60 5.16 17.65
C PRO A 165 15.05 5.46 18.08
N LYS A 166 15.24 5.87 19.35
CA LYS A 166 16.55 6.17 19.92
C LYS A 166 17.52 4.98 19.97
N ASN A 167 16.98 3.76 20.05
CA ASN A 167 17.74 2.52 20.15
C ASN A 167 17.81 1.78 18.81
N SER A 168 17.31 2.40 17.73
CA SER A 168 17.25 1.76 16.42
C SER A 168 18.54 1.88 15.61
N GLY A 169 19.42 2.82 15.94
CA GLY A 169 20.59 3.13 15.10
C GLY A 169 20.24 3.74 13.74
N LEU A 170 18.95 4.00 13.47
CA LEU A 170 18.48 4.69 12.27
C LEU A 170 18.25 6.18 12.56
N PRO A 171 18.47 7.07 11.58
CA PRO A 171 17.95 8.43 11.62
C PRO A 171 16.42 8.43 11.84
N LEU A 172 15.90 9.39 12.60
CA LEU A 172 14.47 9.43 12.96
C LEU A 172 13.55 9.40 11.73
N ASN A 173 13.91 10.10 10.66
CA ASN A 173 13.14 10.09 9.41
C ASN A 173 13.09 8.70 8.77
N ALA A 174 14.21 7.97 8.76
CA ALA A 174 14.25 6.60 8.23
C ALA A 174 13.40 5.65 9.09
N TYR A 175 13.50 5.76 10.43
CA TYR A 175 12.68 4.98 11.35
C TYR A 175 11.17 5.22 11.16
N MET A 176 10.76 6.49 11.05
CA MET A 176 9.34 6.84 10.87
C MET A 176 8.81 6.37 9.51
N LEU A 177 9.61 6.55 8.45
CA LEU A 177 9.24 6.07 7.11
C LEU A 177 9.16 4.56 7.03
N HIS A 178 10.04 3.86 7.77
CA HIS A 178 9.99 2.41 7.88
C HIS A 178 8.69 1.93 8.54
N ASN A 179 8.27 2.58 9.63
CA ASN A 179 6.99 2.28 10.27
C ASN A 179 5.81 2.55 9.34
N LEU A 180 5.86 3.65 8.57
CA LEU A 180 4.82 3.95 7.59
C LEU A 180 4.74 2.85 6.53
N ALA A 181 5.87 2.41 5.97
CA ALA A 181 5.91 1.30 5.02
C ALA A 181 5.26 0.01 5.58
N HIS A 182 5.44 -0.29 6.87
CA HIS A 182 4.75 -1.42 7.51
C HIS A 182 3.24 -1.22 7.64
N VAL A 183 2.78 0.00 7.94
CA VAL A 183 1.36 0.32 7.97
C VAL A 183 0.76 0.10 6.58
N GLU A 184 1.40 0.61 5.53
CA GLU A 184 0.93 0.43 4.15
C GLU A 184 0.91 -1.04 3.74
N LEU A 185 1.98 -1.80 4.03
CA LEU A 185 2.03 -3.24 3.70
C LEU A 185 0.92 -4.04 4.40
N ASN A 186 0.64 -3.71 5.66
CA ASN A 186 -0.46 -4.35 6.40
C ASN A 186 -1.83 -3.93 5.85
N ALA A 187 -1.97 -2.69 5.35
CA ALA A 187 -3.20 -2.23 4.72
C ALA A 187 -3.47 -2.96 3.39
N ILE A 188 -2.45 -3.19 2.56
CA ILE A 188 -2.54 -4.06 1.37
C ILE A 188 -3.06 -5.44 1.75
N ASP A 189 -2.47 -6.06 2.78
CA ASP A 189 -2.89 -7.39 3.23
C ASP A 189 -4.32 -7.41 3.78
N LEU A 190 -4.70 -6.41 4.57
CA LEU A 190 -6.05 -6.31 5.13
C LEU A 190 -7.11 -6.14 4.05
N ALA A 191 -6.82 -5.31 3.04
CA ALA A 191 -7.72 -5.08 1.93
C ALA A 191 -7.92 -6.36 1.09
N TRP A 192 -6.84 -7.04 0.71
CA TRP A 192 -6.95 -8.30 -0.03
C TRP A 192 -7.54 -9.44 0.82
N ASP A 193 -7.20 -9.55 2.10
CA ASP A 193 -7.83 -10.54 2.99
C ASP A 193 -9.34 -10.34 3.04
N THR A 194 -9.80 -9.10 3.10
CA THR A 194 -11.23 -8.75 3.07
C THR A 194 -11.86 -9.22 1.76
N VAL A 195 -11.24 -8.92 0.61
CA VAL A 195 -11.74 -9.36 -0.70
C VAL A 195 -11.91 -10.88 -0.75
N VAL A 196 -10.88 -11.64 -0.36
CA VAL A 196 -10.91 -13.11 -0.47
C VAL A 196 -11.86 -13.72 0.56
N ARG A 197 -11.75 -13.32 1.83
CA ARG A 197 -12.46 -13.94 2.94
C ARG A 197 -13.96 -13.70 2.88
N PHE A 198 -14.39 -12.56 2.33
CA PHE A 198 -15.81 -12.24 2.16
C PHE A 198 -16.36 -12.56 0.77
N SER A 199 -15.53 -13.09 -0.15
CA SER A 199 -15.97 -13.47 -1.50
C SER A 199 -17.17 -14.43 -1.57
N PRO A 200 -17.37 -15.38 -0.61
CA PRO A 200 -18.58 -16.21 -0.59
C PRO A 200 -19.88 -15.43 -0.29
N LEU A 201 -19.77 -14.20 0.24
CA LEU A 201 -20.91 -13.32 0.54
C LEU A 201 -21.18 -12.29 -0.56
N ARG A 202 -20.61 -12.45 -1.76
CA ARG A 202 -20.69 -11.45 -2.83
C ARG A 202 -22.12 -11.06 -3.23
N GLU A 203 -23.06 -11.99 -3.17
CA GLU A 203 -24.47 -11.73 -3.54
C GLU A 203 -25.14 -10.77 -2.53
N ALA A 204 -24.73 -10.83 -1.26
CA ALA A 204 -25.26 -9.96 -0.21
C ALA A 204 -24.53 -8.61 -0.13
N LEU A 205 -23.21 -8.60 -0.37
CA LEU A 205 -22.37 -7.41 -0.25
C LEU A 205 -22.31 -6.56 -1.55
N GLY A 206 -22.57 -7.19 -2.69
CA GLY A 206 -22.46 -6.58 -4.02
C GLY A 206 -21.01 -6.40 -4.49
N GLU A 207 -20.81 -6.26 -5.80
CA GLU A 207 -19.47 -6.11 -6.39
C GLU A 207 -18.73 -4.86 -5.90
N GLN A 208 -19.46 -3.78 -5.59
CA GLN A 208 -18.87 -2.52 -5.16
C GLN A 208 -18.07 -2.66 -3.87
N PHE A 209 -18.50 -3.52 -2.95
CA PHE A 209 -17.75 -3.81 -1.72
C PHE A 209 -16.34 -4.30 -2.04
N PHE A 210 -16.22 -5.27 -2.95
CA PHE A 210 -14.93 -5.84 -3.34
C PHE A 210 -14.11 -4.87 -4.18
N SER A 211 -14.78 -4.11 -5.06
CA SER A 211 -14.12 -3.07 -5.86
C SER A 211 -13.47 -2.00 -4.98
N ASP A 212 -14.14 -1.58 -3.91
CA ASP A 212 -13.61 -0.57 -3.00
C ASP A 212 -12.36 -1.10 -2.27
N PHE A 213 -12.39 -2.33 -1.74
CA PHE A 213 -11.21 -2.91 -1.09
C PHE A 213 -10.05 -3.17 -2.07
N ALA A 214 -10.34 -3.61 -3.29
CA ALA A 214 -9.30 -3.75 -4.32
C ALA A 214 -8.69 -2.39 -4.69
N HIS A 215 -9.49 -1.32 -4.72
CA HIS A 215 -9.00 0.03 -4.96
C HIS A 215 -8.10 0.51 -3.83
N VAL A 216 -8.54 0.37 -2.56
CA VAL A 216 -7.70 0.67 -1.39
C VAL A 216 -6.36 -0.07 -1.49
N ALA A 217 -6.38 -1.37 -1.81
CA ALA A 217 -5.16 -2.15 -1.93
C ALA A 217 -4.18 -1.61 -3.00
N ASP A 218 -4.69 -1.08 -4.12
CA ASP A 218 -3.87 -0.42 -5.16
C ASP A 218 -3.30 0.92 -4.69
N GLU A 219 -4.01 1.67 -3.83
CA GLU A 219 -3.51 2.91 -3.23
C GLU A 219 -2.38 2.65 -2.25
N GLU A 220 -2.59 1.74 -1.29
CA GLU A 220 -1.58 1.43 -0.28
C GLU A 220 -0.35 0.75 -0.90
N SER A 221 -0.51 0.06 -2.03
CA SER A 221 0.61 -0.46 -2.82
C SER A 221 1.49 0.66 -3.41
N ARG A 222 0.91 1.80 -3.79
CA ARG A 222 1.69 2.99 -4.22
C ARG A 222 2.40 3.62 -3.03
N HIS A 223 1.67 3.86 -1.94
CA HIS A 223 2.22 4.46 -0.72
C HIS A 223 3.40 3.65 -0.18
N PHE A 224 3.23 2.33 -0.13
CA PHE A 224 4.30 1.40 0.20
C PHE A 224 5.51 1.56 -0.72
N SER A 225 5.29 1.57 -2.04
CA SER A 225 6.36 1.69 -3.03
C SER A 225 7.13 3.00 -2.91
N TRP A 226 6.45 4.12 -2.64
CA TRP A 226 7.11 5.42 -2.40
C TRP A 226 7.93 5.41 -1.10
N CYS A 227 7.41 4.78 -0.03
CA CYS A 227 8.16 4.62 1.21
C CYS A 227 9.42 3.76 1.00
N ALA A 228 9.27 2.63 0.30
CA ALA A 228 10.38 1.73 -0.01
C ALA A 228 11.45 2.41 -0.87
N GLN A 229 11.04 3.15 -1.91
CA GLN A 229 11.95 3.96 -2.72
C GLN A 229 12.73 4.94 -1.84
N ARG A 230 12.04 5.70 -0.99
CA ARG A 230 12.69 6.72 -0.17
C ARG A 230 13.59 6.13 0.92
N LEU A 231 13.27 4.96 1.47
CA LEU A 231 14.18 4.22 2.35
C LEU A 231 15.47 3.82 1.61
N ALA A 232 15.34 3.32 0.37
CA ALA A 232 16.50 2.94 -0.44
C ALA A 232 17.42 4.13 -0.74
N GLU A 233 16.85 5.31 -1.04
CA GLU A 233 17.60 6.57 -1.22
C GLU A 233 18.34 7.03 0.05
N LEU A 234 17.82 6.68 1.22
CA LEU A 234 18.46 6.94 2.52
C LEU A 234 19.50 5.86 2.89
N GLY A 235 19.75 4.88 2.02
CA GLY A 235 20.68 3.77 2.27
C GLY A 235 20.11 2.66 3.15
N CYS A 236 18.79 2.63 3.35
CA CYS A 236 18.10 1.58 4.11
C CYS A 236 17.46 0.58 3.14
N ARG A 237 17.76 -0.71 3.29
CA ARG A 237 17.17 -1.81 2.50
C ARG A 237 16.59 -2.86 3.41
#